data_AF-A0A564Z0V0-F1
#
_entry.id   AF-A0A564Z0V0-F1
#
_cell.length_a   1.000
_cell.length_b   1.000
_cell.length_c   1.000
_cell.angle_alpha   90.00
_cell.angle_beta   90.00
_cell.angle_gamma   90.00
#
_symmetry.space_group_name_H-M   'P 1'
#
loop_
_entity.id
_entity.type
_entity.pdbx_description
1 polymer ?
#
loop_
_entity_poly.entity_id
_entity_poly.type
_entity_poly.pdbx_seq_one_letter_code
_entity_poly.pdbx_strand_id
1 'polypeptide(L)'
;MEDINNLLSSGEVPNLLKAEEFEEIYNAIIDQAKREGIDESPQSVHRYFIERVRANLHIVLCMSPIGEPFRDRLRMYPGFVNCTTIDWFSEWPNDALLEVATKYLSDMDLFVGDDDLRKSNKMKAGVARVFAMMHGSVAQMSEKMMVELKRRNYVTPTNFLELVSGYKKMLESKRTELDVWANKLRSGLGKIDDTRTKVEEMSVELEEAKEKVAVFQKECDSCLVVLVDQKR
;
A
#
# COMPACT_ATOMS: atom_id res chain seq x y z
N MET A 1 -18.59 -28.57 -6.45
CA MET A 1 -18.12 -28.93 -5.08
C MET A 1 -18.10 -30.43 -4.90
N GLU A 2 -19.12 -31.13 -5.39
CA GLU A 2 -19.13 -32.59 -5.49
C GLU A 2 -17.89 -33.16 -6.20
N ASP A 3 -17.49 -32.57 -7.34
CA ASP A 3 -16.29 -33.00 -8.07
C ASP A 3 -15.01 -32.91 -7.22
N ILE A 4 -14.87 -31.82 -6.45
CA ILE A 4 -13.72 -31.62 -5.56
C ILE A 4 -13.77 -32.63 -4.41
N ASN A 5 -14.96 -32.91 -3.88
CA ASN A 5 -15.15 -33.93 -2.85
C ASN A 5 -14.75 -35.32 -3.37
N ASN A 6 -15.10 -35.65 -4.61
CA ASN A 6 -14.72 -36.91 -5.25
C ASN A 6 -13.21 -36.96 -5.51
N LEU A 7 -12.61 -35.89 -6.04
CA LEU A 7 -11.15 -35.78 -6.19
C LEU A 7 -10.40 -35.98 -4.86
N LEU A 8 -10.89 -35.39 -3.77
CA LEU A 8 -10.27 -35.54 -2.46
C LEU A 8 -10.45 -36.95 -1.87
N SER A 9 -11.59 -37.60 -2.15
CA SER A 9 -11.93 -38.90 -1.55
C SER A 9 -11.38 -40.09 -2.34
N SER A 10 -11.63 -40.12 -3.66
CA SER A 10 -11.25 -41.22 -4.57
C SER A 10 -10.08 -40.89 -5.48
N GLY A 11 -9.68 -39.62 -5.61
CA GLY A 11 -8.65 -39.21 -6.59
C GLY A 11 -9.17 -39.11 -8.02
N GLU A 12 -10.46 -39.31 -8.23
CA GLU A 12 -11.12 -39.28 -9.53
C GLU A 12 -12.52 -38.69 -9.43
N VAL A 13 -13.01 -38.12 -10.54
CA VAL A 13 -14.39 -37.65 -10.66
C VAL A 13 -15.12 -38.58 -11.65
N PRO A 14 -16.20 -39.25 -11.21
CA PRO A 14 -16.99 -40.09 -12.11
C PRO A 14 -17.50 -39.32 -13.33
N ASN A 15 -17.42 -39.93 -14.51
CA ASN A 15 -17.85 -39.35 -15.79
C ASN A 15 -17.18 -38.02 -16.18
N LEU A 16 -16.03 -37.68 -15.58
CA LEU A 16 -15.26 -36.50 -15.98
C LEU A 16 -14.60 -36.71 -17.34
N LEU A 17 -14.07 -37.90 -17.58
CA LEU A 17 -13.38 -38.28 -18.81
C LEU A 17 -14.30 -39.11 -19.70
N LYS A 18 -14.29 -38.81 -21.01
CA LYS A 18 -14.95 -39.60 -22.05
C LYS A 18 -14.10 -40.82 -22.41
N ALA A 19 -14.71 -41.80 -23.08
CA ALA A 19 -14.02 -43.01 -23.53
C ALA A 19 -12.78 -42.71 -24.39
N GLU A 20 -12.87 -41.74 -25.30
CA GLU A 20 -11.76 -41.30 -26.15
C GLU A 20 -10.56 -40.76 -25.32
N GLU A 21 -10.84 -39.97 -24.29
CA GLU A 21 -9.82 -39.39 -23.41
C GLU A 21 -9.14 -40.46 -22.53
N PHE A 22 -9.85 -41.53 -22.17
CA PHE A 22 -9.26 -42.68 -21.48
C PHE A 22 -8.26 -43.43 -22.36
N GLU A 23 -8.54 -43.60 -23.66
CA GLU A 23 -7.59 -44.23 -24.59
C GLU A 23 -6.34 -43.37 -24.77
N GLU A 24 -6.49 -42.06 -24.86
CA GLU A 24 -5.36 -41.12 -24.92
C GLU A 24 -4.48 -41.21 -23.66
N ILE A 25 -5.09 -41.18 -22.47
CA ILE A 25 -4.36 -41.30 -21.19
C ILE A 25 -3.65 -42.65 -21.11
N TYR A 26 -4.33 -43.75 -21.46
CA TYR A 26 -3.76 -45.08 -21.46
C TYR A 26 -2.50 -45.16 -22.34
N ASN A 27 -2.58 -44.66 -23.57
CA ASN A 27 -1.45 -44.64 -24.50
C ASN A 27 -0.30 -43.75 -24.00
N ALA A 28 -0.61 -42.67 -23.27
CA ALA A 28 0.42 -41.78 -22.73
C ALA A 28 1.19 -42.37 -21.53
N ILE A 29 0.54 -43.21 -20.71
CA ILE A 29 1.13 -43.68 -19.44
C ILE A 29 1.55 -45.14 -19.45
N ILE A 30 1.12 -45.94 -20.44
CA ILE A 30 1.40 -47.38 -20.45
C ILE A 30 2.89 -47.71 -20.45
N ASP A 31 3.71 -46.99 -21.21
CA ASP A 31 5.17 -47.22 -21.22
C ASP A 31 5.83 -46.89 -19.88
N GLN A 32 5.23 -46.01 -19.08
CA GLN A 32 5.68 -45.72 -17.71
C GLN A 32 5.20 -46.81 -16.74
N ALA A 33 3.94 -47.24 -16.87
CA ALA A 33 3.37 -48.32 -16.08
C ALA A 33 4.14 -49.64 -16.27
N LYS A 34 4.52 -49.99 -17.51
CA LYS A 34 5.35 -51.16 -17.83
C LYS A 34 6.73 -51.09 -17.17
N ARG A 35 7.36 -49.91 -17.18
CA ARG A 35 8.67 -49.69 -16.54
C ARG A 35 8.61 -49.88 -15.02
N GLU A 36 7.46 -49.60 -14.42
CA GLU A 36 7.21 -49.79 -12.99
C GLU A 36 6.62 -51.18 -12.67
N GLY A 37 6.54 -52.09 -13.66
CA GLY A 37 6.12 -53.47 -13.46
C GLY A 37 4.61 -53.68 -13.30
N ILE A 38 3.80 -52.73 -13.78
CA ILE A 38 2.34 -52.80 -13.70
C ILE A 38 1.79 -53.50 -14.95
N ASP A 39 0.81 -54.39 -14.75
CA ASP A 39 0.15 -55.11 -15.84
C ASP A 39 -0.50 -54.18 -16.86
N GLU A 40 -0.45 -54.57 -18.13
CA GLU A 40 -1.01 -53.81 -19.27
C GLU A 40 -2.55 -53.87 -19.34
N SER A 41 -3.23 -54.31 -18.29
CA SER A 41 -4.69 -54.31 -18.29
C SER A 41 -5.20 -52.85 -18.20
N PRO A 42 -6.27 -52.46 -18.95
CA PRO A 42 -6.83 -51.12 -18.85
C PRO A 42 -7.17 -50.70 -17.41
N GLN A 43 -7.62 -51.65 -16.59
CA GLN A 43 -7.93 -51.42 -15.17
C GLN A 43 -6.68 -51.15 -14.33
N SER A 44 -5.60 -51.91 -14.56
CA SER A 44 -4.31 -51.75 -13.85
C SER A 44 -3.67 -50.41 -14.20
N VAL A 45 -3.68 -50.04 -15.48
CA VAL A 45 -3.12 -48.76 -15.98
C VAL A 45 -3.96 -47.58 -15.50
N HIS A 46 -5.29 -47.70 -15.47
CA HIS A 46 -6.16 -46.67 -14.89
C HIS A 46 -5.92 -46.48 -13.39
N ARG A 47 -5.80 -47.57 -12.62
CA ARG A 47 -5.46 -47.47 -11.20
C ARG A 47 -4.10 -46.81 -10.98
N TYR A 48 -3.11 -47.13 -11.83
CA TYR A 48 -1.81 -46.46 -11.81
C TYR A 48 -1.92 -44.95 -12.04
N PHE A 49 -2.74 -44.54 -13.01
CA PHE A 49 -3.03 -43.13 -13.25
C PHE A 49 -3.59 -42.43 -12.00
N ILE A 50 -4.61 -43.02 -11.37
CA ILE A 50 -5.25 -42.43 -10.18
C ILE A 50 -4.26 -42.31 -9.02
N GLU A 51 -3.42 -43.31 -8.78
CA GLU A 51 -2.39 -43.22 -7.73
C GLU A 51 -1.38 -42.10 -8.00
N ARG A 52 -1.03 -41.85 -9.27
CA ARG A 52 -0.21 -40.70 -9.64
C ARG A 52 -0.92 -39.37 -9.45
N VAL A 53 -2.21 -39.28 -9.76
CA VAL A 53 -3.01 -38.09 -9.49
C VAL A 53 -2.99 -37.80 -7.99
N ARG A 54 -3.23 -38.82 -7.15
CA ARG A 54 -3.20 -38.68 -5.68
C ARG A 54 -1.82 -38.26 -5.15
N ALA A 55 -0.74 -38.72 -5.76
CA ALA A 55 0.61 -38.38 -5.35
C ALA A 55 1.05 -36.96 -5.76
N ASN A 56 0.53 -36.43 -6.87
CA ASN A 56 1.02 -35.18 -7.47
C ASN A 56 0.03 -34.01 -7.38
N LEU A 57 -1.26 -34.28 -7.19
CA LEU A 57 -2.29 -33.24 -7.11
C LEU A 57 -2.49 -32.81 -5.66
N HIS A 58 -2.14 -31.55 -5.37
CA HIS A 58 -2.40 -30.92 -4.08
C HIS A 58 -3.47 -29.83 -4.26
N ILE A 59 -4.60 -30.01 -3.59
CA ILE A 59 -5.73 -29.08 -3.64
C ILE A 59 -5.72 -28.23 -2.36
N VAL A 60 -5.69 -26.90 -2.53
CA VAL A 60 -5.80 -25.94 -1.42
C VAL A 60 -7.14 -25.21 -1.55
N LEU A 61 -7.98 -25.34 -0.51
CA LEU A 61 -9.30 -24.73 -0.46
C LEU A 61 -9.32 -23.57 0.53
N CYS A 62 -9.56 -22.37 0.03
CA CYS A 62 -9.73 -21.17 0.86
C CYS A 62 -11.21 -20.87 1.06
N MET A 63 -11.73 -21.10 2.27
CA MET A 63 -13.13 -20.87 2.61
C MET A 63 -13.25 -19.94 3.80
N SER A 64 -14.20 -18.99 3.75
CA SER A 64 -14.54 -18.20 4.93
C SER A 64 -15.45 -19.02 5.85
N PRO A 65 -15.17 -19.09 7.16
CA PRO A 65 -15.97 -19.85 8.12
C PRO A 65 -17.28 -19.15 8.50
N ILE A 66 -17.62 -18.05 7.83
CA ILE A 66 -18.73 -17.19 8.18
C ILE A 66 -20.05 -17.77 7.62
N GLY A 67 -21.02 -17.93 8.52
CA GLY A 67 -22.41 -18.23 8.18
C GLY A 67 -22.76 -19.71 8.08
N GLU A 68 -24.06 -19.99 8.02
CA GLU A 68 -24.62 -21.34 7.88
C GLU A 68 -24.17 -22.08 6.60
N PRO A 69 -24.03 -21.42 5.43
CA PRO A 69 -23.62 -22.11 4.20
C PRO A 69 -22.27 -22.82 4.29
N PHE A 70 -21.35 -22.35 5.14
CA PHE A 70 -20.09 -23.04 5.39
C PHE A 70 -20.33 -24.40 6.06
N ARG A 71 -21.16 -24.42 7.10
CA ARG A 71 -21.51 -25.64 7.84
C ARG A 71 -22.27 -26.63 6.96
N ASP A 72 -23.19 -26.13 6.15
CA ASP A 72 -23.97 -26.98 5.24
C ASP A 72 -23.09 -27.61 4.17
N ARG A 73 -22.14 -26.87 3.60
CA ARG A 73 -21.15 -27.41 2.66
C ARG A 73 -20.29 -28.50 3.29
N LEU A 74 -19.80 -28.31 4.52
CA LEU A 74 -19.00 -29.35 5.20
C LEU A 74 -19.80 -30.62 5.49
N ARG A 75 -21.10 -30.49 5.75
CA ARG A 75 -22.00 -31.64 5.95
C ARG A 75 -22.32 -32.38 4.65
N MET A 76 -22.51 -31.64 3.56
CA MET A 76 -22.79 -32.21 2.24
C MET A 76 -21.55 -32.88 1.63
N TYR A 77 -20.35 -32.37 1.92
CA TYR A 77 -19.10 -32.80 1.30
C TYR A 77 -18.06 -33.21 2.36
N PRO A 78 -18.14 -34.44 2.91
CA PRO A 78 -17.28 -34.88 4.01
C PRO A 78 -15.79 -35.00 3.63
N GLY A 79 -15.46 -35.11 2.34
CA GLY A 79 -14.07 -35.15 1.86
C GLY A 79 -13.28 -33.88 2.20
N PHE A 80 -13.95 -32.74 2.40
CA PHE A 80 -13.27 -31.53 2.88
C PHE A 80 -12.72 -31.67 4.29
N VAL A 81 -13.35 -32.47 5.17
CA VAL A 81 -12.88 -32.65 6.56
C VAL A 81 -12.00 -33.89 6.67
N ASN A 82 -12.36 -34.98 5.98
CA ASN A 82 -11.71 -36.27 6.14
C ASN A 82 -10.41 -36.40 5.33
N CYS A 83 -10.30 -35.67 4.21
CA CYS A 83 -9.20 -35.84 3.25
C CYS A 83 -8.32 -34.59 3.10
N THR A 84 -8.54 -33.56 3.93
CA THR A 84 -7.69 -32.35 3.94
C THR A 84 -7.14 -32.08 5.32
N THR A 85 -6.03 -31.33 5.37
CA THR A 85 -5.53 -30.77 6.63
C THR A 85 -6.14 -29.38 6.81
N ILE A 86 -6.83 -29.17 7.93
CA ILE A 86 -7.48 -27.90 8.22
C ILE A 86 -6.46 -26.95 8.85
N ASP A 87 -6.16 -25.87 8.15
CA ASP A 87 -5.39 -24.73 8.66
C ASP A 87 -6.34 -23.57 8.95
N TRP A 88 -6.35 -23.10 10.20
CA TRP A 88 -7.32 -22.11 10.66
C TRP A 88 -6.71 -20.71 10.74
N PHE A 89 -7.17 -19.84 9.85
CA PHE A 89 -6.77 -18.44 9.82
C PHE A 89 -7.67 -17.63 10.76
N SER A 90 -7.18 -17.39 11.97
CA SER A 90 -7.79 -16.49 12.94
C SER A 90 -7.52 -15.03 12.59
N GLU A 91 -8.25 -14.14 13.27
CA GLU A 91 -7.92 -12.71 13.29
C GLU A 91 -6.45 -12.50 13.68
N TRP A 92 -5.81 -11.49 13.08
CA TRP A 92 -4.41 -11.23 13.33
C TRP A 92 -4.18 -10.83 14.79
N PRO A 93 -3.26 -11.50 15.51
CA PRO A 93 -2.90 -11.09 16.85
C PRO A 93 -2.24 -9.70 16.82
N ASN A 94 -2.19 -9.05 17.98
CA ASN A 94 -1.60 -7.72 18.09
C ASN A 94 -0.15 -7.69 17.55
N ASP A 95 0.64 -8.72 17.87
CA ASP A 95 2.02 -8.84 17.40
C ASP A 95 2.12 -8.88 15.87
N ALA A 96 1.21 -9.59 15.19
CA ALA A 96 1.16 -9.63 13.74
C ALA A 96 0.79 -8.26 13.15
N LEU A 97 -0.17 -7.54 13.77
CA LEU A 97 -0.53 -6.19 13.36
C LEU A 97 0.66 -5.22 13.50
N LEU A 98 1.42 -5.34 14.59
CA LEU A 98 2.62 -4.53 14.83
C LEU A 98 3.72 -4.81 13.82
N GLU A 99 4.01 -6.07 13.53
CA GLU A 99 5.01 -6.48 12.55
C GLU A 99 4.66 -5.99 11.15
N VAL A 100 3.40 -6.20 10.72
CA VAL A 100 2.94 -5.76 9.41
C VAL A 100 2.99 -4.24 9.30
N ALA A 101 2.49 -3.50 10.29
CA ALA A 101 2.57 -2.04 10.28
C ALA A 101 4.02 -1.54 10.26
N THR A 102 4.91 -2.15 11.04
CA THR A 102 6.34 -1.79 11.09
C THR A 102 7.00 -2.01 9.73
N LYS A 103 6.73 -3.15 9.08
CA LYS A 103 7.23 -3.46 7.74
C LYS A 103 6.72 -2.45 6.70
N TYR A 104 5.43 -2.11 6.73
CA TYR A 104 4.86 -1.12 5.80
C TYR A 104 5.39 0.31 6.02
N LEU A 105 5.76 0.65 7.27
CA LEU A 105 6.35 1.95 7.64
C LEU A 105 7.86 2.01 7.45
N SER A 106 8.53 0.89 7.14
CA SER A 106 9.99 0.84 6.98
C SER A 106 10.48 1.78 5.88
N ASP A 107 9.83 1.74 4.72
CA ASP A 107 10.09 2.59 3.54
C ASP A 107 9.61 4.05 3.70
N MET A 108 9.02 4.41 4.84
CA MET A 108 8.49 5.75 5.06
C MET A 108 9.45 6.59 5.90
N ASP A 109 9.79 7.76 5.40
CA ASP A 109 10.64 8.70 6.15
C ASP A 109 9.83 9.49 7.17
N LEU A 110 9.75 9.02 8.40
CA LEU A 110 9.14 9.74 9.52
C LEU A 110 10.23 10.51 10.29
N PHE A 111 10.82 11.53 9.65
CA PHE A 111 11.78 12.40 10.31
C PHE A 111 11.06 13.42 11.20
N VAL A 112 11.59 13.63 12.41
CA VAL A 112 11.14 14.66 13.35
C VAL A 112 12.37 15.47 13.76
N GLY A 113 12.61 16.57 13.05
CA GLY A 113 13.78 17.44 13.27
C GLY A 113 15.06 16.92 12.60
N ASP A 114 16.21 17.22 13.20
CA ASP A 114 17.52 16.75 12.74
C ASP A 114 17.52 15.24 12.51
N ASP A 115 18.30 14.83 11.50
CA ASP A 115 18.39 13.54 10.80
C ASP A 115 18.78 12.33 11.70
N ASP A 116 18.12 12.20 12.85
CA ASP A 116 18.36 11.17 13.84
C ASP A 116 17.49 9.94 13.52
N LEU A 117 18.08 9.00 12.80
CA LEU A 117 17.54 7.67 12.49
C LEU A 117 16.92 6.98 13.72
N ARG A 118 17.46 7.18 14.94
CA ARG A 118 16.91 6.56 16.16
C ARG A 118 15.55 7.15 16.52
N LYS A 119 15.36 8.46 16.37
CA LYS A 119 14.07 9.12 16.62
C LYS A 119 13.04 8.70 15.58
N SER A 120 13.45 8.58 14.31
CA SER A 120 12.57 8.10 13.24
C SER A 120 12.06 6.68 13.53
N ASN A 121 12.96 5.76 13.91
CA ASN A 121 12.56 4.39 14.26
C ASN A 121 11.62 4.32 15.48
N LYS A 122 11.85 5.15 16.51
CA LYS A 122 10.92 5.24 17.65
C LYS A 122 9.55 5.77 17.24
N MET A 123 9.51 6.75 16.33
CA MET A 123 8.26 7.30 15.80
C MET A 123 7.51 6.26 14.97
N LYS A 124 8.18 5.56 14.06
CA LYS A 124 7.62 4.45 13.27
C LYS A 124 6.97 3.39 14.18
N ALA A 125 7.68 2.97 15.22
CA ALA A 125 7.14 2.01 16.19
C ALA A 125 5.94 2.57 16.97
N GLY A 126 5.94 3.87 17.30
CA GLY A 126 4.80 4.54 17.92
C GLY A 126 3.56 4.55 17.02
N VAL A 127 3.74 4.94 15.76
CA VAL A 127 2.66 4.95 14.75
C VAL A 127 2.13 3.55 14.49
N ALA A 128 3.00 2.54 14.39
CA ALA A 128 2.59 1.14 14.25
C ALA A 128 1.70 0.67 15.41
N ARG A 129 2.06 1.01 16.66
CA ARG A 129 1.22 0.72 17.83
C ARG A 129 -0.13 1.40 17.76
N VAL A 130 -0.19 2.64 17.29
CA VAL A 130 -1.45 3.37 17.12
C VAL A 130 -2.35 2.68 16.09
N PHE A 131 -1.80 2.21 14.95
CA PHE A 131 -2.60 1.48 13.97
C PHE A 131 -3.16 0.17 14.54
N ALA A 132 -2.34 -0.62 15.23
CA ALA A 132 -2.80 -1.85 15.86
C ALA A 132 -3.90 -1.58 16.91
N MET A 133 -3.74 -0.53 17.72
CA MET A 133 -4.73 -0.10 18.71
C MET A 133 -6.04 0.35 18.05
N MET A 134 -5.98 1.15 16.99
CA MET A 134 -7.15 1.61 16.23
C MET A 134 -7.91 0.43 15.65
N HIS A 135 -7.21 -0.50 15.00
CA HIS A 135 -7.83 -1.69 14.43
C HIS A 135 -8.52 -2.56 15.49
N GLY A 136 -7.84 -2.80 16.62
CA GLY A 136 -8.41 -3.52 17.75
C GLY A 136 -9.63 -2.81 18.36
N SER A 137 -9.62 -1.48 18.42
CA SER A 137 -10.78 -0.69 18.89
C SER A 137 -11.99 -0.85 17.97
N VAL A 138 -11.79 -0.84 16.65
CA VAL A 138 -12.88 -1.05 15.68
C VAL A 138 -13.43 -2.47 15.80
N ALA A 139 -12.58 -3.48 15.98
CA ALA A 139 -13.02 -4.86 16.21
C ALA A 139 -13.90 -4.99 17.47
N GLN A 140 -13.48 -4.39 18.59
CA GLN A 140 -14.27 -4.36 19.82
C GLN A 140 -15.61 -3.64 19.64
N MET A 141 -15.62 -2.51 18.91
CA MET A 141 -16.85 -1.78 18.63
C MET A 141 -17.80 -2.58 17.72
N SER A 142 -17.24 -3.33 16.77
CA SER A 142 -18.02 -4.19 15.89
C SER A 142 -18.78 -5.29 16.65
N GLU A 143 -18.15 -5.87 17.68
CA GLU A 143 -18.82 -6.86 18.53
C GLU A 143 -19.94 -6.22 19.37
N LYS A 144 -19.71 -5.01 19.92
CA LYS A 144 -20.78 -4.25 20.60
C LYS A 144 -21.94 -3.94 19.66
N MET A 145 -21.65 -3.53 18.43
CA MET A 145 -22.65 -3.26 17.40
C MET A 145 -23.51 -4.49 17.10
N MET A 146 -22.92 -5.68 17.10
CA MET A 146 -23.69 -6.92 16.93
C MET A 146 -24.63 -7.16 18.12
N VAL A 147 -24.17 -6.94 19.35
CA VAL A 147 -24.99 -7.17 20.54
C VAL A 147 -26.17 -6.20 20.60
N GLU A 148 -25.92 -4.92 20.37
CA GLU A 148 -26.89 -3.82 20.55
C GLU A 148 -27.81 -3.63 19.35
N LEU A 149 -27.26 -3.62 18.12
CA LEU A 149 -28.00 -3.29 16.91
C LEU A 149 -28.34 -4.51 16.05
N LYS A 150 -27.87 -5.71 16.41
CA LYS A 150 -28.00 -6.94 15.61
C LYS A 150 -27.48 -6.79 14.18
N ARG A 151 -26.53 -5.86 13.98
CA ARG A 151 -25.88 -5.61 12.69
C ARG A 151 -24.44 -6.10 12.77
N ARG A 152 -24.08 -7.00 11.85
CA ARG A 152 -22.72 -7.53 11.75
C ARG A 152 -21.89 -6.61 10.88
N ASN A 153 -20.77 -6.14 11.41
CA ASN A 153 -19.71 -5.49 10.65
C ASN A 153 -18.44 -6.35 10.72
N TYR A 154 -17.75 -6.53 9.61
CA TYR A 154 -16.59 -7.42 9.54
C TYR A 154 -15.32 -6.58 9.49
N VAL A 155 -14.45 -6.82 10.45
CA VAL A 155 -13.13 -6.18 10.51
C VAL A 155 -12.12 -7.19 9.99
N THR A 156 -11.52 -6.90 8.83
CA THR A 156 -10.63 -7.83 8.14
C THR A 156 -9.19 -7.30 8.10
N PRO A 157 -8.18 -8.18 7.96
CA PRO A 157 -6.80 -7.74 7.73
C PRO A 157 -6.67 -6.80 6.52
N THR A 158 -7.50 -6.95 5.48
CA THR A 158 -7.54 -6.03 4.35
C THR A 158 -7.84 -4.60 4.78
N ASN A 159 -8.78 -4.39 5.70
CA ASN A 159 -9.07 -3.05 6.23
C ASN A 159 -7.88 -2.47 6.99
N PHE A 160 -7.07 -3.30 7.66
CA PHE A 160 -5.84 -2.87 8.30
C PHE A 160 -4.78 -2.43 7.27
N LEU A 161 -4.59 -3.22 6.22
CA LEU A 161 -3.67 -2.88 5.13
C LEU A 161 -4.09 -1.59 4.41
N GLU A 162 -5.39 -1.38 4.22
CA GLU A 162 -5.95 -0.13 3.69
C GLU A 162 -5.71 1.06 4.62
N LEU A 163 -5.85 0.89 5.94
CA LEU A 163 -5.52 1.93 6.92
C LEU A 163 -4.06 2.37 6.82
N VAL A 164 -3.13 1.41 6.82
CA VAL A 164 -1.69 1.71 6.79
C VAL A 164 -1.27 2.32 5.44
N SER A 165 -1.74 1.73 4.33
CA SER A 165 -1.43 2.26 2.99
C SER A 165 -2.10 3.61 2.71
N GLY A 166 -3.33 3.81 3.20
CA GLY A 166 -4.06 5.06 3.14
C GLY A 166 -3.35 6.17 3.91
N TYR A 167 -2.83 5.87 5.11
CA TYR A 167 -2.00 6.81 5.85
C TYR A 167 -0.75 7.23 5.08
N LYS A 168 -0.05 6.29 4.43
CA LYS A 168 1.14 6.59 3.60
C LYS A 168 0.81 7.59 2.49
N LYS A 169 -0.25 7.32 1.71
CA LYS A 169 -0.71 8.21 0.64
C LYS A 169 -1.13 9.58 1.17
N MET A 170 -1.85 9.61 2.29
CA MET A 170 -2.30 10.86 2.91
C MET A 170 -1.11 11.70 3.39
N LEU A 171 -0.11 11.08 4.03
CA LEU A 171 1.06 11.77 4.53
C LEU A 171 1.88 12.40 3.39
N GLU A 172 2.09 11.66 2.30
CA GLU A 172 2.79 12.15 1.12
C GLU A 172 2.05 13.33 0.46
N SER A 173 0.72 13.22 0.32
CA SER A 173 -0.12 14.32 -0.16
C SER A 173 0.01 15.57 0.73
N LYS A 174 -0.04 15.41 2.06
CA LYS A 174 0.11 16.55 2.97
C LYS A 174 1.50 17.16 2.98
N ARG A 175 2.55 16.35 2.78
CA ARG A 175 3.92 16.86 2.62
C ARG A 175 4.08 17.69 1.36
N THR A 176 3.60 17.17 0.23
CA THR A 176 3.68 17.90 -1.04
C THR A 176 2.86 19.19 -1.02
N GLU A 177 1.67 19.18 -0.41
CA GLU A 177 0.90 20.40 -0.14
C GLU A 177 1.76 21.41 0.65
N LEU A 178 2.29 21.01 1.81
CA LEU A 178 3.10 21.89 2.66
C LEU A 178 4.37 22.41 1.98
N ASP A 179 5.06 21.58 1.19
CA ASP A 179 6.25 21.99 0.44
C ASP A 179 5.93 23.06 -0.60
N VAL A 180 4.78 22.95 -1.27
CA VAL A 180 4.31 23.99 -2.21
C VAL A 180 4.07 25.31 -1.46
N TRP A 181 3.41 25.27 -0.30
CA TRP A 181 3.19 26.47 0.52
C TRP A 181 4.51 27.07 1.03
N ALA A 182 5.43 26.23 1.51
CA ALA A 182 6.73 26.66 2.00
C ALA A 182 7.58 27.30 0.89
N ASN A 183 7.61 26.69 -0.30
CA ASN A 183 8.33 27.24 -1.45
C ASN A 183 7.73 28.57 -1.93
N LYS A 184 6.39 28.68 -1.92
CA LYS A 184 5.71 29.95 -2.25
C LYS A 184 6.09 31.05 -1.26
N LEU A 185 6.10 30.75 0.03
CA LEU A 185 6.49 31.70 1.07
C LEU A 185 7.98 32.09 0.93
N ARG A 186 8.87 31.12 0.72
CA ARG A 186 10.31 31.35 0.51
C ARG A 186 10.56 32.23 -0.71
N SER A 187 9.88 31.98 -1.82
CA SER A 187 9.97 32.82 -3.02
C SER A 187 9.45 34.23 -2.77
N GLY A 188 8.34 34.36 -2.03
CA GLY A 188 7.80 35.67 -1.64
C GLY A 188 8.76 36.47 -0.78
N LEU A 189 9.35 35.84 0.25
CA LEU A 189 10.36 36.45 1.11
C LEU A 189 11.61 36.86 0.33
N GLY A 190 12.12 36.00 -0.55
CA GLY A 190 13.26 36.33 -1.41
C GLY A 190 13.00 37.57 -2.27
N LYS A 191 11.81 37.68 -2.88
CA LYS A 191 11.44 38.88 -3.64
C LYS A 191 11.37 40.15 -2.80
N ILE A 192 10.91 40.05 -1.55
CA ILE A 192 10.85 41.19 -0.62
C ILE A 192 12.28 41.64 -0.28
N ASP A 193 13.17 40.69 -0.03
CA ASP A 193 14.59 40.95 0.29
C ASP A 193 15.34 41.55 -0.91
N ASP A 194 15.11 41.02 -2.11
CA ASP A 194 15.63 41.59 -3.37
C ASP A 194 15.14 43.03 -3.59
N THR A 195 13.86 43.29 -3.31
CA THR A 195 13.27 44.63 -3.47
C THR A 195 13.84 45.60 -2.44
N ARG A 196 14.03 45.15 -1.19
CA ARG A 196 14.68 45.94 -0.15
C ARG A 196 16.07 46.36 -0.58
N THR A 197 16.89 45.42 -1.07
CA THR A 197 18.25 45.70 -1.54
C THR A 197 18.24 46.72 -2.68
N LYS A 198 17.35 46.56 -3.67
CA LYS A 198 17.20 47.52 -4.78
C LYS A 198 16.76 48.91 -4.32
N VAL A 199 15.87 49.00 -3.34
CA VAL A 199 15.41 50.30 -2.80
C VAL A 199 16.54 50.98 -2.02
N GLU A 200 17.36 50.23 -1.29
CA GLU A 200 18.55 50.76 -0.62
C GLU A 200 19.55 51.31 -1.66
N GLU A 201 19.82 50.58 -2.76
CA GLU A 201 20.65 51.05 -3.87
C GLU A 201 20.10 52.32 -4.54
N MET A 202 18.81 52.32 -4.93
CA MET A 202 18.17 53.48 -5.55
C MET A 202 18.15 54.72 -4.63
N SER A 203 18.09 54.53 -3.31
CA SER A 203 18.11 55.64 -2.35
C SER A 203 19.49 56.32 -2.31
N VAL A 204 20.57 55.55 -2.46
CA VAL A 204 21.93 56.08 -2.58
C VAL A 204 22.08 56.85 -3.89
N GLU A 205 21.67 56.25 -5.01
CA GLU A 205 21.73 56.90 -6.33
C GLU A 205 20.92 58.21 -6.38
N LEU A 206 19.75 58.25 -5.72
CA LEU A 206 18.91 59.44 -5.65
C LEU A 206 19.59 60.57 -4.88
N GLU A 207 20.31 60.27 -3.80
CA GLU A 207 20.99 61.30 -3.01
C GLU A 207 22.18 61.89 -3.78
N GLU A 208 22.96 61.04 -4.47
CA GLU A 208 24.01 61.50 -5.39
C GLU A 208 23.45 62.38 -6.53
N ALA A 209 22.29 62.01 -7.07
CA ALA A 209 21.64 62.78 -8.14
C ALA A 209 21.18 64.15 -7.62
N LYS A 210 20.64 64.25 -6.40
CA LYS A 210 20.25 65.54 -5.80
C LYS A 210 21.45 66.47 -5.61
N GLU A 211 22.58 65.96 -5.14
CA GLU A 211 23.80 66.76 -5.00
C GLU A 211 24.26 67.32 -6.35
N LYS A 212 24.30 66.48 -7.40
CA LYS A 212 24.65 66.91 -8.77
C LYS A 212 23.69 67.98 -9.29
N VAL A 213 22.38 67.81 -9.09
CA VAL A 213 21.38 68.81 -9.49
C VAL A 213 21.58 70.12 -8.74
N ALA A 214 21.88 70.10 -7.44
CA ALA A 214 22.14 71.32 -6.66
C ALA A 214 23.40 72.07 -7.14
N VAL A 215 24.44 71.34 -7.55
CA VAL A 215 25.64 71.94 -8.18
C VAL A 215 25.28 72.59 -9.51
N PHE A 216 24.61 71.86 -10.40
CA PHE A 216 24.19 72.42 -11.69
C PHE A 216 23.24 73.60 -11.55
N GLN A 217 22.34 73.60 -10.55
CA GLN A 217 21.46 74.73 -10.26
C GLN A 217 22.28 75.97 -9.89
N LYS A 218 23.27 75.85 -8.99
CA LYS A 218 24.17 76.95 -8.61
C LYS A 218 24.97 77.47 -9.81
N GLU A 219 25.47 76.58 -10.65
CA GLU A 219 26.21 76.96 -11.87
C GLU A 219 25.30 77.72 -12.84
N CYS A 220 24.07 77.24 -13.06
CA CYS A 220 23.08 77.90 -13.90
C CYS A 220 22.72 79.30 -13.38
N ASP A 221 22.46 79.42 -12.07
CA ASP A 221 22.15 80.68 -11.40
C ASP A 221 23.32 81.68 -11.55
N SER A 222 24.57 81.22 -11.38
CA SER A 222 25.75 82.05 -11.59
C SER A 222 25.89 82.51 -13.05
N CYS A 223 25.61 81.64 -14.01
CA CYS A 223 25.67 81.97 -15.44
C CYS A 223 24.58 83.00 -15.82
N LEU A 224 23.40 82.89 -15.21
CA LEU A 224 22.30 83.86 -15.34
C LEU A 224 22.70 85.27 -14.87
N VAL A 225 23.39 85.38 -13.73
CA VAL A 225 23.90 86.67 -13.23
C VAL A 225 24.86 87.31 -14.24
N VAL A 226 25.81 86.53 -14.79
CA VAL A 226 26.76 87.01 -15.80
C VAL A 226 26.07 87.47 -17.08
N LEU A 227 25.04 86.75 -17.55
CA LEU A 227 24.27 87.12 -18.73
C LEU A 227 23.43 88.39 -18.53
N VAL A 228 22.93 88.63 -17.31
CA VAL A 228 22.21 89.85 -16.96
C VAL A 228 23.16 91.05 -16.90
N ASP A 229 24.36 90.88 -16.34
CA ASP A 229 25.38 91.93 -16.29
C ASP A 229 25.93 92.29 -17.69
N GLN A 230 26.05 91.31 -18.60
CA GLN A 230 26.49 91.56 -19.99
C GLN A 230 25.43 92.24 -20.88
N LYS A 231 24.16 92.26 -20.46
CA LYS A 231 23.06 92.90 -21.22
C LYS A 231 22.81 94.37 -20.82
N ARG A 232 23.57 94.89 -19.86
CA ARG A 232 23.49 96.28 -19.38
C ARG A 232 24.59 97.14 -19.97
#